data_AF-A0A920N5Y0-F1
#
_entry.id   AF-A0A920N5Y0-F1
#
_cell.length_a   1.000
_cell.length_b   1.000
_cell.length_c   1.000
_cell.angle_alpha   90.00
_cell.angle_beta   90.00
_cell.angle_gamma   90.00
#
_symmetry.space_group_name_H-M   'P 1'
#
loop_
_entity.id
_entity.type
_entity.pdbx_description
1 polymer ?
#
loop_
_entity_poly.entity_id
_entity_poly.type
_entity_poly.pdbx_seq_one_letter_code
_entity_poly.pdbx_strand_id
1 'polypeptide(L)' 'MLLERITECGKEPEDYWWYVDLRRYGSVPHSGFGLGFERMVQLITGMTNIRDCIPFPRTPKNAEF' A
#
# COMPACT_ATOMS: atom_id res chain seq x y z
N MET A 1 -7.21 6.44 19.13
CA MET A 1 -7.42 7.41 18.03
C MET A 1 -6.20 7.39 17.09
N LEU A 2 -6.27 7.90 15.85
CA LEU A 2 -5.20 7.72 14.83
C LEU A 2 -3.78 8.13 15.30
N LEU A 3 -3.66 9.26 16.00
CA LEU A 3 -2.37 9.75 16.53
C LEU A 3 -1.75 8.77 17.54
N GLU A 4 -2.56 8.23 18.46
CA GLU A 4 -2.09 7.24 19.44
C GLU A 4 -1.52 5.99 18.74
N ARG A 5 -2.20 5.50 17.69
CA ARG A 5 -1.72 4.36 16.90
C ARG A 5 -0.41 4.65 16.15
N ILE A 6 -0.22 5.87 15.68
CA ILE A 6 1.03 6.29 15.03
C ILE A 6 2.18 6.22 16.05
N THR A 7 1.99 6.78 17.25
CA THR A 7 2.98 6.71 18.33
C THR A 7 3.25 5.27 18.79
N GLU A 8 2.21 4.43 18.95
CA GLU A 8 2.36 3.02 19.31
C GLU A 8 3.18 2.21 18.29
N CYS A 9 3.06 2.55 17.00
CA CYS A 9 3.84 1.95 15.92
C CYS A 9 5.27 2.50 15.80
N GLY A 10 5.70 3.38 16.73
CA GLY A 10 7.03 3.99 16.73
C GLY A 10 7.26 4.94 15.56
N LYS A 11 6.20 5.64 15.12
CA LYS A 11 6.25 6.62 14.03
C LYS A 11 6.14 8.04 14.60
N GLU A 12 6.88 8.97 14.02
CA GLU A 12 6.82 10.40 14.36
C GLU A 12 5.55 11.02 13.75
N PRO A 13 4.61 11.56 14.53
CA PRO A 13 3.39 12.18 14.02
C PRO A 13 3.63 13.31 13.01
N GLU A 14 4.77 13.99 13.13
CA GLU A 14 5.23 15.08 12.27
C GLU A 14 5.37 14.61 10.82
N ASP A 15 5.82 13.39 10.55
CA ASP A 15 5.92 12.85 9.18
C ASP A 15 4.55 12.69 8.50
N TYR A 16 3.48 12.63 9.30
CA TYR A 16 2.11 12.41 8.88
C TYR A 16 1.24 13.65 9.07
N TRP A 17 1.84 14.82 9.33
CA TRP A 17 1.11 16.07 9.64
C TRP A 17 0.01 16.36 8.60
N TRP A 18 0.35 16.21 7.32
CA TRP A 18 -0.55 16.48 6.20
C TRP A 18 -1.73 15.49 6.17
N TYR A 19 -1.51 14.24 6.55
CA TYR A 19 -2.52 13.20 6.51
C TYR A 19 -3.49 13.30 7.69
N VAL A 20 -2.98 13.67 8.87
CA VAL A 20 -3.81 13.93 10.05
C VAL A 20 -4.65 15.18 9.84
N ASP A 21 -4.11 16.20 9.16
CA ASP A 21 -4.81 17.45 8.88
C ASP A 21 -6.08 17.26 8.04
N LEU A 22 -6.08 16.29 7.12
CA LEU A 22 -7.27 15.91 6.34
C LEU A 22 -8.48 15.53 7.20
N ARG A 23 -8.26 15.11 8.44
CA ARG A 23 -9.30 14.69 9.38
C ARG A 23 -9.66 15.78 10.39
N ARG A 24 -9.05 16.98 10.32
CA ARG A 24 -9.23 18.09 11.27
C ARG A 24 -10.68 18.55 11.38
N TYR A 25 -11.40 18.63 10.25
CA TYR A 25 -12.78 19.13 10.20
C TYR A 25 -13.83 18.00 10.23
N GLY A 26 -13.42 16.81 10.69
CA GLY A 26 -14.25 15.62 10.71
C GLY A 26 -13.98 14.71 9.52
N SER A 27 -14.23 13.42 9.74
CA SER A 27 -14.10 12.37 8.72
C SER A 27 -15.25 11.40 8.91
N VAL A 28 -15.84 10.93 7.81
CA VAL A 28 -16.87 9.88 7.87
C VAL A 28 -16.21 8.54 8.22
N PRO A 29 -16.87 7.65 9.00
CA PRO A 29 -16.40 6.27 9.14
C PRO A 29 -16.31 5.62 7.76
N HIS A 30 -15.10 5.17 7.39
CA HIS A 30 -14.82 4.56 6.10
C HIS A 30 -13.95 3.31 6.27
N SER A 31 -14.07 2.40 5.31
CA SER A 31 -13.22 1.22 5.19
C SER A 31 -12.93 0.95 3.71
N GLY A 32 -11.93 0.12 3.44
CA GLY A 32 -11.54 -0.27 2.09
C GLY A 32 -10.58 -1.45 2.12
N PHE A 33 -10.30 -2.01 0.96
CA PHE A 33 -9.32 -3.08 0.79
C PHE A 33 -8.43 -2.78 -0.42
N GLY A 34 -7.22 -3.33 -0.42
CA GLY A 34 -6.29 -3.29 -1.54
C GLY A 34 -6.20 -4.67 -2.19
N LEU A 35 -6.16 -4.70 -3.52
CA LEU A 35 -5.94 -5.92 -4.29
C LEU A 35 -4.83 -5.68 -5.31
N GLY A 36 -3.76 -6.47 -5.23
CA GLY A 36 -2.70 -6.44 -6.25
C GLY A 36 -3.20 -7.13 -7.50
N PHE A 37 -3.33 -6.39 -8.61
CA PHE A 37 -3.87 -6.91 -9.86
C PHE A 37 -3.10 -8.12 -10.37
N GLU A 38 -1.77 -8.06 -10.36
CA GLU A 38 -0.90 -9.12 -10.87
C GLU A 38 -0.93 -10.36 -9.96
N ARG A 39 -1.14 -10.16 -8.65
CA ARG A 39 -1.38 -11.27 -7.70
C ARG A 39 -2.75 -11.90 -7.91
N MET A 40 -3.77 -11.12 -8.26
CA MET A 40 -5.08 -11.65 -8.63
C MET A 40 -4.97 -12.49 -9.90
N VAL A 41 -4.27 -12.00 -10.93
CA VAL A 41 -4.02 -12.76 -12.15
C VAL A 41 -3.26 -14.06 -11.83
N GLN A 42 -2.19 -13.99 -11.04
CA GLN A 42 -1.44 -15.16 -10.60
C GLN A 42 -2.32 -16.20 -9.91
N LEU A 43 -3.21 -15.75 -9.02
CA LEU A 43 -4.15 -16.63 -8.31
C LEU A 43 -5.12 -17.34 -9.27
N ILE A 44 -5.66 -16.61 -10.25
CA ILE A 44 -6.62 -17.13 -11.22
C ILE A 44 -5.96 -18.09 -12.21
N THR A 45 -4.74 -17.78 -12.66
CA THR A 45 -4.01 -18.59 -13.66
C THR A 45 -3.26 -19.77 -13.04
N GLY A 46 -3.04 -19.77 -11.72
CA GLY A 46 -2.26 -20.79 -11.02
C GLY A 46 -0.75 -20.71 -11.28
N MET A 47 -0.26 -19.59 -11.83
CA MET A 47 1.17 -19.39 -12.09
C MET A 47 1.98 -19.34 -10.79
N THR A 48 3.14 -19.99 -10.77
CA THR A 48 3.98 -20.05 -9.57
C THR A 48 4.77 -18.76 -9.32
N ASN A 49 5.04 -17.97 -10.36
CA ASN A 49 5.80 -16.73 -10.26
C ASN A 49 4.98 -15.53 -10.78
N ILE A 50 4.94 -14.45 -10.00
CA ILE A 50 4.25 -13.21 -10.36
C ILE A 50 4.84 -12.54 -11.60
N ARG A 51 6.12 -12.77 -11.90
CA ARG A 51 6.81 -12.20 -13.07
C ARG A 51 6.20 -12.71 -14.38
N ASP A 52 5.65 -13.92 -14.37
CA ASP A 52 5.04 -14.53 -15.56
C ASP A 52 3.67 -13.89 -15.87
N CYS A 53 3.10 -13.15 -14.90
CA CYS A 53 1.89 -12.35 -15.07
C CYS A 53 2.17 -10.90 -15.49
N ILE A 54 3.44 -10.47 -15.54
CA ILE A 54 3.84 -9.08 -15.78
C ILE A 54 4.62 -8.98 -17.10
N PRO A 55 4.15 -8.23 -18.12
CA PRO A 55 4.87 -8.09 -19.38
C PRO A 55 6.30 -7.51 -19.25
N PHE A 56 6.49 -6.55 -18.34
CA PHE A 56 7.79 -5.91 -18.07
C PHE A 56 8.08 -5.90 -16.57
N PRO A 57 8.54 -7.03 -16.00
CA PRO A 57 8.68 -7.17 -14.55
C PRO A 57 9.79 -6.27 -14.00
N ARG A 58 9.49 -5.47 -12.97
CA ARG A 58 10.48 -4.68 -12.24
C ARG A 58 10.94 -5.42 -11.00
N THR A 59 12.25 -5.53 -10.83
CA THR A 59 12.85 -6.19 -9.66
C THR A 59 14.07 -5.40 -9.19
N PRO A 60 14.52 -5.55 -7.93
CA PRO A 60 15.74 -4.89 -7.47
C PRO A 60 16.91 -5.21 -8.41
N LYS A 61 17.63 -4.18 -8.85
CA LYS A 61 18.72 -4.26 -9.84
C LYS A 61 18.31 -4.68 -11.26
N ASN A 62 17.01 -4.66 -11.59
CA ASN A 62 16.49 -4.91 -12.94
C ASN A 62 15.75 -3.67 -13.44
N ALA A 63 16.52 -2.80 -14.07
CA ALA A 63 16.12 -1.51 -14.61
C ALA A 63 17.20 -1.11 -15.62
N GLU A 64 17.15 -1.69 -16.83
CA GLU A 64 17.97 -1.22 -17.95
C GLU A 64 17.41 0.12 -18.43
N PHE A 65 17.90 1.20 -17.82
CA PHE A 65 17.69 2.57 -18.28
C PHE A 65 19.03 3.28 -18.28
#